data_AF-A0A1H4CLU8-F1
#
_entry.id   AF-A0A1H4CLU8-F1
#
_cell.length_a   1.000
_cell.length_b   1.000
_cell.length_c   1.000
_cell.angle_alpha   90.00
_cell.angle_beta   90.00
_cell.angle_gamma   90.00
#
_symmetry.space_group_name_H-M   'P 1'
#
loop_
_entity.id
_entity.type
_entity.pdbx_description
1 polymer ?
#
loop_
_entity_poly.entity_id
_entity_poly.type
_entity_poly.pdbx_seq_one_letter_code
_entity_poly.pdbx_strand_id
1 'polypeptide(L)'
;MGNTKNIKSILLNLVIIIALSVLILFIFFSSLKSITRHGESISVPDVTGMPSSAAMAKISALGLQPVVLDTVFYDTLSPLSIVTQTPAASSKVKENHIIYLTINRAVPPTIQMPNLVGYSLNSASLLLKSFGLHLGNHTYTANLVKDAVVKQMLGDSEIVAGTRIPMGTTIDLVIGDGSGSQMMSVPDIIGMQLSEAKDYISSMNCSIGAVTPDIDVQHSDSAYIYKQDPSSTIINEQGQTGHVRMKIGGTIDVWVSSQPPAPGAQPPGPGPAGAH
;
A
#
# COMPACT_ATOMS: atom_id res chain seq x y z
N MET A 1 -41.80 20.90 102.96
CA MET A 1 -41.00 21.38 101.80
C MET A 1 -39.72 20.53 101.71
N GLY A 2 -39.53 19.69 100.68
CA GLY A 2 -38.34 18.80 100.67
C GLY A 2 -37.83 18.22 99.34
N ASN A 3 -38.61 18.15 98.25
CA ASN A 3 -38.19 17.37 97.06
C ASN A 3 -37.96 18.17 95.76
N THR A 4 -38.16 19.49 95.74
CA THR A 4 -37.98 20.29 94.50
C THR A 4 -36.51 20.59 94.18
N LYS A 5 -35.60 20.52 95.17
CA LYS A 5 -34.17 20.78 94.96
C LYS A 5 -33.48 19.65 94.18
N ASN A 6 -33.82 18.39 94.49
CA ASN A 6 -33.22 17.21 93.85
C ASN A 6 -33.73 17.01 92.41
N ILE A 7 -35.02 17.28 92.14
CA ILE A 7 -35.60 17.20 90.79
C ILE A 7 -34.95 18.24 89.85
N LYS A 8 -34.71 19.46 90.32
CA LYS A 8 -34.02 20.50 89.54
C LYS A 8 -32.57 20.11 89.20
N SER A 9 -31.85 19.48 90.13
CA SER A 9 -30.48 18.98 89.87
C SER A 9 -30.43 17.81 88.89
N ILE A 10 -31.40 16.89 88.95
CA ILE A 10 -31.51 15.78 87.98
C ILE A 10 -31.84 16.32 86.58
N LEU A 11 -32.78 17.27 86.50
CA LEU A 11 -33.19 17.89 85.23
C LEU A 11 -32.04 18.70 84.62
N LEU A 12 -31.24 19.39 85.45
CA LEU A 12 -30.03 20.09 85.03
C LEU A 12 -28.97 19.12 84.47
N ASN A 13 -28.68 18.02 85.16
CA ASN A 13 -27.73 17.01 84.68
C ASN A 13 -28.20 16.34 83.37
N LEU A 14 -29.51 16.09 83.23
CA LEU A 14 -30.09 15.55 82.00
C LEU A 14 -29.89 16.52 80.82
N VAL A 15 -30.14 17.81 81.02
CA VAL A 15 -29.90 18.85 80.01
C VAL A 15 -28.41 18.95 79.65
N ILE A 16 -27.52 18.86 80.63
CA ILE A 16 -26.07 18.85 80.40
C ILE A 16 -25.63 17.63 79.58
N ILE A 17 -26.15 16.44 79.90
CA ILE A 17 -25.86 15.21 79.15
C ILE A 17 -26.38 15.32 77.72
N ILE A 18 -27.60 15.84 77.52
CA ILE A 18 -28.17 16.06 76.19
C ILE A 18 -27.31 17.06 75.40
N ALA A 19 -26.92 18.18 76.03
CA ALA A 19 -26.07 19.19 75.40
C ALA A 19 -24.70 18.64 75.03
N LEU A 20 -24.07 17.85 75.91
CA LEU A 20 -22.79 17.17 75.64
C LEU A 20 -22.94 16.13 74.52
N SER A 21 -24.03 15.38 74.50
CA SER A 21 -24.31 14.38 73.47
C SER A 21 -24.48 15.05 72.10
N VAL A 22 -25.21 16.16 72.04
CA VAL A 22 -25.37 16.98 70.83
C VAL A 22 -24.05 17.58 70.38
N LEU A 23 -23.22 18.06 71.31
CA LEU A 23 -21.90 18.62 71.02
C LEU A 23 -20.95 17.54 70.45
N ILE A 24 -20.92 16.35 71.06
CA ILE A 24 -20.13 15.21 70.58
C ILE A 24 -20.60 14.78 69.19
N LEU A 25 -21.91 14.68 68.96
CA LEU A 25 -22.49 14.38 67.65
C LEU A 25 -22.10 15.44 66.61
N PHE A 26 -22.15 16.72 66.97
CA PHE A 26 -21.75 17.81 66.10
C PHE A 26 -20.26 17.75 65.74
N ILE A 27 -19.39 17.50 66.72
CA ILE A 27 -17.95 17.32 66.49
C ILE A 27 -17.69 16.08 65.63
N PHE A 28 -18.39 14.97 65.88
CA PHE A 28 -18.26 13.73 65.12
C PHE A 28 -18.69 13.90 63.66
N PHE A 29 -19.85 14.52 63.40
CA PHE A 29 -20.31 14.84 62.04
C PHE A 29 -19.43 15.89 61.35
N SER A 30 -18.93 16.88 62.08
CA SER A 30 -17.98 17.89 61.56
C SER A 30 -16.62 17.26 61.23
N SER A 31 -16.13 16.36 62.08
CA SER A 31 -14.90 15.60 61.87
C SER A 31 -15.04 14.62 60.72
N LEU A 32 -16.16 13.91 60.60
CA LEU A 32 -16.50 13.10 59.42
C LEU A 32 -16.45 13.95 58.14
N LYS A 33 -17.04 15.16 58.16
CA LYS A 33 -17.00 16.08 57.02
C LYS A 33 -15.57 16.52 56.65
N SER A 34 -14.70 16.70 57.64
CA SER A 34 -13.29 17.06 57.44
C SER A 34 -12.42 15.88 56.99
N ILE A 35 -12.71 14.66 57.45
CA ILE A 35 -11.97 13.44 57.09
C ILE A 35 -12.37 12.98 55.67
N THR A 36 -13.59 13.27 55.24
CA THR A 36 -14.14 12.72 54.00
C THR A 36 -14.00 13.61 52.77
N ARG A 37 -13.45 14.84 52.86
CA ARG A 37 -13.17 15.77 51.73
C ARG A 37 -14.05 15.48 50.50
N HIS A 38 -15.37 15.50 50.70
CA HIS A 38 -16.31 15.08 49.67
C HIS A 38 -16.35 16.13 48.57
N GLY A 39 -15.77 15.81 47.40
CA GLY A 39 -16.21 16.42 46.15
C GLY A 39 -15.30 17.45 45.50
N GLU A 40 -14.03 17.58 45.90
CA GLU A 40 -13.07 18.27 45.03
C GLU A 40 -12.76 17.36 43.84
N SER A 41 -13.46 17.63 42.73
CA SER A 41 -13.20 16.99 41.45
C SER A 41 -12.07 17.72 40.75
N ILE A 42 -11.03 16.98 40.36
CA ILE A 42 -9.92 17.47 39.57
C ILE A 42 -10.30 17.34 38.09
N SER A 43 -10.10 18.41 37.32
CA SER A 43 -10.30 18.37 35.88
C SER A 43 -9.11 17.67 35.23
N VAL A 44 -9.38 16.63 34.44
CA VAL A 44 -8.33 15.87 33.76
C VAL A 44 -7.67 16.76 32.69
N PRO A 45 -6.34 16.93 32.71
CA PRO A 45 -5.64 17.72 31.69
C PRO A 45 -5.67 17.02 30.34
N ASP A 46 -5.64 17.78 29.26
CA ASP A 46 -5.27 17.23 27.95
C ASP A 46 -3.76 17.04 27.89
N VAL A 47 -3.35 15.80 27.62
CA VAL A 47 -1.97 15.38 27.42
C VAL A 47 -1.76 14.72 26.06
N THR A 48 -2.78 14.69 25.21
CA THR A 48 -2.70 14.08 23.86
C THR A 48 -1.62 14.78 23.03
N GLY A 49 -0.78 14.00 22.34
CA GLY A 49 0.35 14.50 21.56
C GLY A 49 1.56 14.98 22.39
N MET A 50 1.44 15.13 23.71
CA MET A 50 2.58 15.49 24.56
C MET A 50 3.57 14.32 24.69
N PRO A 51 4.88 14.58 24.88
CA PRO A 51 5.83 13.54 25.29
C PRO A 51 5.38 12.88 26.59
N SER A 52 5.45 11.55 26.67
CA SER A 52 4.99 10.78 27.83
C SER A 52 5.60 11.24 29.16
N SER A 53 6.88 11.60 29.19
CA SER A 53 7.53 12.15 30.39
C SER A 53 6.89 13.45 30.87
N ALA A 54 6.63 14.39 29.96
CA ALA A 54 5.98 15.66 30.27
C ALA A 54 4.50 15.46 30.66
N ALA A 55 3.80 14.55 29.98
CA ALA A 55 2.43 14.18 30.31
C ALA A 55 2.32 13.59 31.73
N MET A 56 3.19 12.63 32.06
CA MET A 56 3.24 12.01 33.39
C MET A 56 3.50 13.04 34.49
N ALA A 57 4.44 13.97 34.28
CA ALA A 57 4.72 15.05 35.22
C ALA A 57 3.50 15.97 35.39
N LYS A 58 2.83 16.37 34.30
CA LYS A 58 1.64 17.23 34.32
C LYS A 58 0.46 16.58 35.05
N ILE A 59 0.25 15.28 34.85
CA ILE A 59 -0.82 14.51 35.53
C ILE A 59 -0.49 14.37 37.03
N SER A 60 0.75 14.00 37.36
CA SER A 60 1.18 13.81 38.75
C SER A 60 1.14 15.13 39.55
N ALA A 61 1.44 16.26 38.91
CA ALA A 61 1.35 17.59 39.52
C ALA A 61 -0.08 17.97 39.95
N LEU A 62 -1.10 17.34 39.37
CA LEU A 62 -2.51 17.52 39.74
C LEU A 62 -2.99 16.48 40.77
N GLY A 63 -2.10 15.69 41.37
CA GLY A 63 -2.49 14.64 42.33
C GLY A 63 -3.23 13.46 41.69
N LEU A 64 -3.05 13.26 40.38
CA LEU A 64 -3.58 12.13 39.61
C LEU A 64 -2.46 11.11 39.33
N GLN A 65 -2.82 9.85 39.05
CA GLN A 65 -1.84 8.79 38.84
C GLN A 65 -1.76 8.39 37.35
N PRO A 66 -0.70 8.76 36.61
CA PRO A 66 -0.56 8.32 35.23
C PRO A 66 -0.12 6.85 35.17
N VAL A 67 -0.80 6.05 34.35
CA VAL A 67 -0.42 4.65 34.08
C VAL A 67 -0.44 4.40 32.58
N VAL A 68 0.66 3.88 32.04
CA VAL A 68 0.68 3.44 30.64
C VAL A 68 -0.06 2.10 30.56
N LEU A 69 -1.18 2.10 29.86
CA LEU A 69 -2.02 0.92 29.68
C LEU A 69 -1.56 0.08 28.48
N ASP A 70 -1.24 0.76 27.37
CA ASP A 70 -0.90 0.10 26.11
C ASP A 70 0.07 0.94 25.27
N THR A 71 0.67 0.30 24.27
CA THR A 71 1.54 0.94 23.29
C THR A 71 1.11 0.59 21.87
N VAL A 72 0.99 1.61 21.03
CA VAL A 72 0.62 1.45 19.61
C VAL A 72 1.67 2.13 18.75
N PHE A 73 1.70 1.83 17.45
CA PHE A 73 2.63 2.48 16.53
C PHE A 73 1.87 3.22 15.44
N TYR A 74 2.11 4.52 15.38
CA TYR A 74 1.76 5.41 14.28
C TYR A 74 3.02 6.13 13.84
N ASP A 75 3.36 5.97 12.56
CA ASP A 75 4.49 6.62 11.89
C ASP A 75 4.33 8.14 11.77
N THR A 76 3.09 8.62 11.78
CA THR A 76 2.73 10.05 11.74
C THR A 76 2.86 10.76 13.09
N LEU A 77 3.02 10.02 14.19
CA LEU A 77 3.13 10.59 15.54
C LEU A 77 4.56 10.52 16.07
N SER A 78 4.91 11.47 16.93
CA SER A 78 6.23 11.49 17.55
C SER A 78 6.46 10.27 18.46
N PRO A 79 7.69 9.74 18.54
CA PRO A 79 8.07 8.69 19.48
C PRO A 79 7.65 9.03 20.92
N LEU A 80 7.09 8.05 21.63
CA LEU A 80 6.70 8.17 23.05
C LEU A 80 5.69 9.29 23.35
N SER A 81 4.99 9.80 22.33
CA SER A 81 3.89 10.73 22.53
C SER A 81 2.64 10.02 23.03
N ILE A 82 1.78 10.73 23.76
CA ILE A 82 0.47 10.19 24.16
C ILE A 82 -0.44 10.16 22.93
N VAL A 83 -0.95 8.98 22.60
CA VAL A 83 -1.91 8.77 21.51
C VAL A 83 -3.33 8.98 22.02
N THR A 84 -3.65 8.34 23.14
CA THR A 84 -4.97 8.47 23.79
C THR A 84 -4.82 8.48 25.30
N GLN A 85 -5.76 9.15 25.96
CA GLN A 85 -5.89 9.13 27.41
C GLN A 85 -7.30 8.71 27.81
N THR A 86 -7.43 8.12 28.99
CA THR A 86 -8.72 7.80 29.60
C THR A 86 -8.62 8.00 31.12
N PRO A 87 -9.51 8.79 31.74
CA PRO A 87 -10.64 9.53 31.16
C PRO A 87 -10.24 10.65 30.17
N ALA A 88 -11.21 11.09 29.37
CA ALA A 88 -11.01 12.16 28.38
C ALA A 88 -10.65 13.50 29.05
N ALA A 89 -9.99 14.38 28.30
CA ALA A 89 -9.66 15.72 28.77
C ALA A 89 -10.91 16.48 29.27
N SER A 90 -10.71 17.33 30.27
CA SER A 90 -11.76 18.11 30.96
C SER A 90 -12.79 17.30 31.75
N SER A 91 -12.69 15.96 31.77
CA SER A 91 -13.52 15.15 32.65
C SER A 91 -13.17 15.40 34.12
N LYS A 92 -14.14 15.14 35.01
CA LYS A 92 -14.00 15.39 36.44
C LYS A 92 -13.74 14.07 37.18
N VAL A 93 -12.59 13.97 37.83
CA VAL A 93 -12.18 12.77 38.57
C VAL A 93 -11.84 13.11 40.03
N LYS A 94 -11.80 12.10 40.89
CA LYS A 94 -11.35 12.28 42.27
C LYS A 94 -9.82 12.37 42.32
N GLU A 95 -9.29 12.92 43.40
CA GLU A 95 -7.86 12.84 43.71
C GLU A 95 -7.38 11.37 43.70
N ASN A 96 -6.11 11.14 43.33
CA ASN A 96 -5.50 9.82 43.16
C ASN A 96 -6.16 8.92 42.09
N HIS A 97 -7.04 9.47 41.25
CA HIS A 97 -7.59 8.71 40.13
C HIS A 97 -6.52 8.35 39.11
N ILE A 98 -6.61 7.14 38.55
CA ILE A 98 -5.69 6.64 37.55
C ILE A 98 -6.07 7.18 36.18
N ILE A 99 -5.12 7.80 35.50
CA ILE A 99 -5.23 8.21 34.10
C ILE A 99 -4.49 7.19 33.26
N TYR A 100 -5.24 6.39 32.51
CA TYR A 100 -4.68 5.42 31.57
C TYR A 100 -4.23 6.13 30.30
N LEU A 101 -3.02 5.82 29.86
CA LEU A 101 -2.38 6.40 28.70
C LEU A 101 -2.02 5.31 27.71
N THR A 102 -2.32 5.55 26.44
CA THR A 102 -1.76 4.78 25.32
C THR A 102 -0.67 5.61 24.69
N ILE A 103 0.52 5.04 24.53
CA ILE A 103 1.69 5.77 24.02
C ILE A 103 2.13 5.27 22.66
N ASN A 104 2.68 6.17 21.85
CA ASN A 104 3.27 5.82 20.57
C ASN A 104 4.63 5.14 20.81
N ARG A 105 4.88 4.02 20.14
CA ARG A 105 6.13 3.28 20.27
C ARG A 105 7.29 4.09 19.70
N ALA A 106 8.43 4.04 20.38
CA ALA A 106 9.65 4.70 19.88
C ALA A 106 10.27 3.99 18.67
N VAL A 107 10.14 2.66 18.63
CA VAL A 107 10.67 1.82 17.57
C VAL A 107 9.51 1.17 16.83
N PRO A 108 9.46 1.27 15.48
CA PRO A 108 8.46 0.60 14.68
C PRO A 108 8.47 -0.92 14.91
N PRO A 109 7.31 -1.58 14.97
CA PRO A 109 7.26 -3.04 14.99
C PRO A 109 7.80 -3.60 13.67
N THR A 110 8.42 -4.77 13.73
CA THR A 110 8.89 -5.48 12.55
C THR A 110 7.77 -6.34 11.97
N ILE A 111 7.54 -6.23 10.67
CA ILE A 111 6.59 -7.01 9.90
C ILE A 111 7.31 -7.82 8.81
N GLN A 112 6.62 -8.77 8.21
CA GLN A 112 7.12 -9.51 7.05
C GLN A 112 6.71 -8.79 5.76
N MET A 113 7.66 -8.64 4.85
CA MET A 113 7.43 -8.07 3.53
C MET A 113 6.41 -8.93 2.76
N PRO A 114 5.25 -8.38 2.32
CA PRO A 114 4.31 -9.13 1.50
C PRO A 114 4.91 -9.47 0.13
N ASN A 115 4.34 -10.48 -0.53
CA ASN A 115 4.67 -10.76 -1.93
C ASN A 115 3.78 -9.90 -2.84
N LEU A 116 4.39 -8.97 -3.58
CA LEU A 116 3.70 -8.09 -4.51
C LEU A 116 3.87 -8.52 -5.96
N VAL A 117 4.76 -9.47 -6.26
CA VAL A 117 5.05 -9.90 -7.63
C VAL A 117 3.79 -10.46 -8.29
N GLY A 118 3.50 -10.01 -9.50
CA GLY A 118 2.33 -10.39 -10.30
C GLY A 118 1.06 -9.62 -9.96
N TYR A 119 1.02 -8.83 -8.88
CA TYR A 119 -0.11 -7.96 -8.59
C TYR A 119 -0.11 -6.73 -9.49
N SER A 120 -1.29 -6.16 -9.73
CA SER A 120 -1.40 -4.83 -10.34
C SER A 120 -0.86 -3.76 -9.38
N LEU A 121 -0.42 -2.61 -9.92
CA LEU A 121 0.00 -1.46 -9.10
C LEU A 121 -1.03 -1.08 -8.02
N ASN A 122 -2.31 -1.06 -8.39
CA ASN A 122 -3.39 -0.73 -7.46
C ASN A 122 -3.56 -1.79 -6.37
N SER A 123 -3.49 -3.07 -6.73
CA SER A 123 -3.59 -4.14 -5.74
C SER A 123 -2.38 -4.15 -4.80
N ALA A 124 -1.19 -3.91 -5.33
CA ALA A 124 0.03 -3.81 -4.56
C ALA A 124 0.01 -2.63 -3.57
N SER A 125 -0.51 -1.46 -3.99
CA SER A 125 -0.62 -0.29 -3.13
C SER A 125 -1.58 -0.51 -1.96
N LEU A 126 -2.73 -1.15 -2.20
CA LEU A 126 -3.66 -1.54 -1.14
C LEU A 126 -3.03 -2.54 -0.17
N LEU A 127 -2.28 -3.53 -0.69
CA LEU A 127 -1.65 -4.54 0.14
C LEU A 127 -0.56 -3.91 1.02
N LEU A 128 0.31 -3.07 0.46
CA LEU A 128 1.31 -2.31 1.22
C LEU A 128 0.65 -1.52 2.36
N LYS A 129 -0.41 -0.76 2.06
CA LYS A 129 -1.14 0.02 3.06
C LYS A 129 -1.74 -0.85 4.18
N SER A 130 -2.28 -2.03 3.84
CA SER A 130 -2.85 -2.95 4.83
C SER A 130 -1.81 -3.53 5.79
N PHE A 131 -0.55 -3.63 5.36
CA PHE A 131 0.59 -4.03 6.19
C PHE A 131 1.23 -2.83 6.91
N GLY A 132 0.73 -1.61 6.70
CA GLY A 132 1.31 -0.39 7.24
C GLY A 132 2.66 -0.05 6.60
N LEU A 133 2.85 -0.41 5.33
CA LEU A 133 3.97 0.00 4.49
C LEU A 133 3.53 1.09 3.53
N HIS A 134 4.50 1.87 3.02
CA HIS A 134 4.25 2.94 2.06
C HIS A 134 4.64 2.52 0.66
N LEU A 135 3.83 2.93 -0.32
CA LEU A 135 4.22 2.86 -1.72
C LEU A 135 5.18 4.02 -2.02
N GLY A 136 6.36 3.69 -2.55
CA GLY A 136 7.33 4.66 -3.03
C GLY A 136 7.19 4.95 -4.52
N ASN A 137 8.33 5.13 -5.17
CA ASN A 137 8.42 5.34 -6.61
C ASN A 137 8.13 4.05 -7.37
N HIS A 138 7.75 4.20 -8.63
CA HIS A 138 7.66 3.08 -9.54
C HIS A 138 8.34 3.38 -10.87
N THR A 139 8.97 2.35 -11.43
CA THR A 139 9.65 2.41 -12.73
C THR A 139 9.12 1.31 -13.64
N TYR A 140 9.15 1.55 -14.94
CA TYR A 140 8.71 0.57 -15.93
C TYR A 140 9.89 -0.21 -16.50
N THR A 141 9.68 -1.50 -16.76
CA THR A 141 10.64 -2.39 -17.40
C THR A 141 9.95 -3.27 -18.43
N ALA A 142 10.72 -3.75 -19.40
CA ALA A 142 10.26 -4.66 -20.44
C ALA A 142 9.70 -5.95 -19.80
N ASN A 143 8.39 -6.16 -19.90
CA ASN A 143 7.74 -7.39 -19.42
C ASN A 143 6.52 -7.73 -20.28
N LEU A 144 6.19 -9.02 -20.39
CA LEU A 144 5.02 -9.49 -21.12
C LEU A 144 3.70 -9.00 -20.49
N VAL A 145 3.66 -8.91 -19.16
CA VAL A 145 2.44 -8.53 -18.41
C VAL A 145 2.49 -7.05 -18.11
N LYS A 146 1.62 -6.29 -18.78
CA LYS A 146 1.45 -4.84 -18.57
C LYS A 146 0.87 -4.56 -17.18
N ASP A 147 1.38 -3.50 -16.55
CA ASP A 147 0.94 -2.95 -15.26
C ASP A 147 1.05 -3.93 -14.06
N ALA A 148 1.77 -5.05 -14.23
CA ALA A 148 2.05 -6.00 -13.17
C ALA A 148 3.39 -5.69 -12.50
N VAL A 149 3.44 -5.85 -11.18
CA VAL A 149 4.68 -5.74 -10.41
C VAL A 149 5.61 -6.89 -10.79
N VAL A 150 6.79 -6.55 -11.28
CA VAL A 150 7.87 -7.48 -11.62
C VAL A 150 8.80 -7.66 -10.42
N LYS A 151 9.12 -6.55 -9.76
CA LYS A 151 10.01 -6.53 -8.58
C LYS A 151 9.52 -5.54 -7.54
N GLN A 152 9.86 -5.84 -6.29
CA GLN A 152 9.67 -4.97 -5.14
C GLN A 152 11.05 -4.62 -4.58
N MET A 153 11.29 -3.35 -4.28
CA MET A 153 12.61 -2.80 -3.99
C MET A 153 12.60 -2.05 -2.65
N LEU A 154 13.70 -2.15 -1.93
CA LEU A 154 14.01 -1.34 -0.75
C LEU A 154 15.26 -0.52 -1.04
N GLY A 155 15.06 0.76 -1.41
CA GLY A 155 16.13 1.57 -2.00
C GLY A 155 16.62 0.94 -3.31
N ASP A 156 17.93 0.78 -3.46
CA ASP A 156 18.54 0.25 -4.70
C ASP A 156 18.56 -1.29 -4.78
N SER A 157 18.05 -1.99 -3.75
CA SER A 157 18.13 -3.44 -3.65
C SER A 157 16.76 -4.10 -3.69
N GLU A 158 16.68 -5.25 -4.37
CA GLU A 158 15.47 -6.07 -4.42
C GLU A 158 15.20 -6.73 -3.06
N ILE A 159 13.96 -6.70 -2.60
CA ILE A 159 13.55 -7.26 -1.32
C ILE A 159 12.65 -8.48 -1.50
N VAL A 160 13.06 -9.62 -0.96
CA VAL A 160 12.24 -10.85 -1.07
C VAL A 160 11.07 -10.85 -0.09
N ALA A 161 9.96 -11.46 -0.48
CA ALA A 161 8.83 -11.68 0.41
C ALA A 161 9.23 -12.47 1.68
N GLY A 162 8.59 -12.18 2.80
CA GLY A 162 8.92 -12.74 4.11
C GLY A 162 10.10 -12.06 4.83
N THR A 163 10.86 -11.20 4.15
CA THR A 163 11.93 -10.40 4.78
C THR A 163 11.36 -9.55 5.90
N ARG A 164 12.04 -9.53 7.04
CA ARG A 164 11.64 -8.73 8.20
C ARG A 164 12.04 -7.27 8.01
N ILE A 165 11.06 -6.39 7.94
CA ILE A 165 11.24 -4.94 7.78
C ILE A 165 10.44 -4.14 8.81
N PRO A 166 10.88 -2.93 9.19
CA PRO A 166 10.09 -2.05 10.03
C PRO A 166 8.76 -1.67 9.36
N MET A 167 7.69 -1.60 10.13
CA MET A 167 6.45 -0.94 9.71
C MET A 167 6.72 0.53 9.35
N GLY A 168 6.01 1.07 8.37
CA GLY A 168 6.25 2.40 7.82
C GLY A 168 7.40 2.47 6.81
N THR A 169 8.00 1.33 6.44
CA THR A 169 9.01 1.29 5.38
C THR A 169 8.37 1.60 4.02
N THR A 170 9.05 2.41 3.22
CA THR A 170 8.67 2.72 1.84
C THR A 170 9.24 1.66 0.90
N ILE A 171 8.39 1.11 0.03
CA ILE A 171 8.74 0.09 -0.96
C ILE A 171 8.54 0.65 -2.36
N ASP A 172 9.59 0.64 -3.16
CA ASP A 172 9.54 1.02 -4.58
C ASP A 172 9.17 -0.21 -5.43
N LEU A 173 8.49 0.01 -6.56
CA LEU A 173 8.01 -1.08 -7.42
C LEU A 173 8.56 -0.97 -8.85
N VAL A 174 9.01 -2.10 -9.40
CA VAL A 174 9.31 -2.22 -10.83
C VAL A 174 8.12 -2.87 -11.51
N ILE A 175 7.56 -2.20 -12.50
CA ILE A 175 6.30 -2.57 -13.17
C ILE A 175 6.57 -2.96 -14.62
N GLY A 176 5.85 -3.96 -15.11
CA GLY A 176 5.88 -4.36 -16.50
C GLY A 176 5.20 -3.35 -17.40
N ASP A 177 5.84 -2.95 -18.48
CA ASP A 177 5.29 -2.03 -19.48
C ASP A 177 4.44 -2.72 -20.57
N GLY A 178 4.43 -4.05 -20.61
CA GLY A 178 3.78 -4.82 -21.67
C GLY A 178 4.62 -4.96 -22.95
N SER A 179 5.86 -4.43 -22.96
CA SER A 179 6.80 -4.47 -24.09
C SER A 179 7.57 -5.79 -24.19
N GLY A 180 7.16 -6.85 -23.47
CA GLY A 180 7.77 -8.18 -23.51
C GLY A 180 7.84 -8.84 -24.90
N SER A 181 7.35 -8.19 -25.94
CA SER A 181 7.71 -8.44 -27.33
C SER A 181 8.70 -7.38 -27.82
N GLN A 182 10.01 -7.70 -27.76
CA GLN A 182 11.00 -6.95 -28.54
C GLN A 182 10.51 -6.87 -29.99
N MET A 183 10.42 -5.64 -30.51
CA MET A 183 9.99 -5.38 -31.88
C MET A 183 11.23 -5.38 -32.77
N MET A 184 11.23 -6.19 -33.81
CA MET A 184 12.24 -6.17 -34.88
C MET A 184 11.65 -5.56 -36.15
N SER A 185 12.52 -5.02 -37.01
CA SER A 185 12.10 -4.66 -38.37
C SER A 185 11.73 -5.94 -39.12
N VAL A 186 10.61 -5.92 -39.83
CA VAL A 186 10.21 -7.03 -40.69
C VAL A 186 11.29 -7.22 -41.76
N PRO A 187 11.95 -8.40 -41.83
CA PRO A 187 12.97 -8.64 -42.85
C PRO A 187 12.33 -8.64 -44.24
N ASP A 188 13.04 -8.05 -45.20
CA ASP A 188 12.65 -8.10 -46.61
C ASP A 188 13.14 -9.41 -47.21
N ILE A 189 12.19 -10.28 -47.57
CA ILE A 189 12.46 -11.60 -48.16
C ILE A 189 11.87 -11.73 -49.57
N ILE A 190 11.39 -10.63 -50.15
CA ILE A 190 10.92 -10.60 -51.54
C ILE A 190 12.09 -10.91 -52.48
N GLY A 191 11.88 -11.83 -53.41
CA GLY A 191 12.87 -12.28 -54.38
C GLY A 191 13.78 -13.42 -53.91
N MET A 192 13.75 -13.77 -52.62
CA MET A 192 14.46 -14.96 -52.12
C MET A 192 13.72 -16.24 -52.52
N GLN A 193 14.45 -17.36 -52.63
CA GLN A 193 13.82 -18.68 -52.72
C GLN A 193 13.23 -19.08 -51.37
N LEU A 194 12.12 -19.82 -51.35
CA LEU A 194 11.41 -20.18 -50.11
C LEU A 194 12.32 -20.90 -49.11
N SER A 195 13.16 -21.82 -49.58
CA SER A 195 14.14 -22.54 -48.76
C SER A 195 15.19 -21.60 -48.13
N GLU A 196 15.76 -20.70 -48.92
CA GLU A 196 16.74 -19.70 -48.45
C GLU A 196 16.12 -18.71 -47.45
N ALA A 197 14.90 -18.23 -47.75
CA ALA A 197 14.16 -17.33 -46.88
C ALA A 197 13.87 -17.98 -45.53
N LYS A 198 13.51 -19.27 -45.51
CA LYS A 198 13.26 -20.04 -44.29
C LYS A 198 14.49 -20.08 -43.40
N ASP A 199 15.68 -20.35 -43.97
CA ASP A 199 16.93 -20.38 -43.21
C ASP A 199 17.31 -18.98 -42.70
N TYR A 200 17.18 -17.96 -43.56
CA TYR A 200 17.48 -16.58 -43.22
C TYR A 200 16.62 -16.06 -42.07
N ILE A 201 15.29 -16.22 -42.14
CA ILE A 201 14.41 -15.71 -41.08
C ILE A 201 14.46 -16.56 -39.81
N SER A 202 14.79 -17.85 -39.92
CA SER A 202 15.03 -18.70 -38.74
C SER A 202 16.23 -18.21 -37.92
N SER A 203 17.28 -17.67 -38.58
CA SER A 203 18.43 -17.06 -37.89
C SER A 203 18.07 -15.80 -37.08
N MET A 204 16.94 -15.17 -37.40
CA MET A 204 16.40 -14.00 -36.72
C MET A 204 15.28 -14.35 -35.72
N ASN A 205 15.14 -15.64 -35.38
CA ASN A 205 14.06 -16.15 -34.53
C ASN A 205 12.66 -15.85 -35.09
N CYS A 206 12.50 -15.80 -36.41
CA CYS A 206 11.22 -15.71 -37.11
C CYS A 206 10.88 -17.03 -37.80
N SER A 207 9.63 -17.21 -38.21
CA SER A 207 9.20 -18.43 -38.92
C SER A 207 8.32 -18.11 -40.12
N ILE A 208 8.32 -18.98 -41.13
CA ILE A 208 7.35 -18.89 -42.22
C ILE A 208 5.99 -19.33 -41.67
N GLY A 209 4.96 -18.52 -41.92
CA GLY A 209 3.58 -18.85 -41.61
C GLY A 209 2.93 -19.61 -42.77
N ALA A 210 1.86 -19.03 -43.33
CA ALA A 210 1.18 -19.58 -44.49
C ALA A 210 2.02 -19.41 -45.77
N VAL A 211 2.15 -20.48 -46.56
CA VAL A 211 2.76 -20.45 -47.90
C VAL A 211 1.65 -20.62 -48.93
N THR A 212 1.41 -19.59 -49.74
CA THR A 212 0.39 -19.59 -50.79
C THR A 212 1.06 -19.66 -52.17
N PRO A 213 1.05 -20.83 -52.85
CA PRO A 213 1.61 -20.95 -54.20
C PRO A 213 0.71 -20.33 -55.26
N ASP A 214 1.31 -19.73 -56.28
CA ASP A 214 0.61 -19.35 -57.51
C ASP A 214 0.32 -20.59 -58.38
N ILE A 215 -0.60 -20.45 -59.35
CA ILE A 215 -1.17 -21.55 -60.13
C ILE A 215 -0.10 -22.38 -60.89
N ASP A 216 1.05 -21.77 -61.18
CA ASP A 216 2.15 -22.36 -61.95
C ASP A 216 3.25 -23.01 -61.08
N VAL A 217 3.06 -23.12 -59.76
CA VAL A 217 4.07 -23.69 -58.84
C VAL A 217 3.82 -25.18 -58.59
N GLN A 218 4.71 -26.02 -59.13
CA GLN A 218 4.71 -27.48 -58.91
C GLN A 218 5.45 -27.90 -57.63
N HIS A 219 6.52 -27.17 -57.27
CA HIS A 219 7.35 -27.43 -56.07
C HIS A 219 7.60 -26.10 -55.34
N SER A 220 7.06 -25.95 -54.13
CA SER A 220 7.11 -24.68 -53.40
C SER A 220 8.50 -24.35 -52.82
N ASP A 221 9.33 -25.35 -52.52
CA ASP A 221 10.63 -25.14 -51.84
C ASP A 221 11.67 -24.39 -52.70
N SER A 222 11.55 -24.50 -54.02
CA SER A 222 12.37 -23.78 -55.01
C SER A 222 11.68 -22.55 -55.60
N ALA A 223 10.47 -22.23 -55.14
CA ALA A 223 9.70 -21.10 -55.64
C ALA A 223 10.21 -19.78 -55.03
N TYR A 224 10.04 -18.69 -55.77
CA TYR A 224 10.46 -17.35 -55.38
C TYR A 224 9.34 -16.63 -54.65
N ILE A 225 9.66 -15.94 -53.55
CA ILE A 225 8.68 -15.13 -52.82
C ILE A 225 8.45 -13.83 -53.60
N TYR A 226 7.22 -13.57 -54.02
CA TYR A 226 6.84 -12.32 -54.70
C TYR A 226 5.99 -11.39 -53.82
N LYS A 227 5.46 -11.90 -52.71
CA LYS A 227 4.73 -11.13 -51.71
C LYS A 227 4.94 -11.71 -50.31
N GLN A 228 4.98 -10.83 -49.32
CA GLN A 228 5.03 -11.18 -47.91
C GLN A 228 4.01 -10.36 -47.11
N ASP A 229 3.53 -10.93 -46.01
CA ASP A 229 2.71 -10.27 -45.00
C ASP A 229 3.20 -10.67 -43.60
N PRO A 230 3.63 -9.73 -42.74
CA PRO A 230 3.68 -8.28 -42.95
C PRO A 230 4.67 -7.86 -44.05
N SER A 231 4.37 -6.76 -44.73
CA SER A 231 5.31 -6.10 -45.66
C SER A 231 6.54 -5.56 -44.91
N SER A 232 7.72 -5.54 -45.54
CA SER A 232 8.96 -5.00 -44.93
C SER A 232 8.94 -3.48 -44.79
N THR A 233 8.19 -2.80 -45.65
CA THR A 233 8.10 -1.34 -45.73
C THR A 233 6.66 -0.85 -45.73
N ILE A 234 6.47 0.39 -45.26
CA ILE A 234 5.21 1.15 -45.32
C ILE A 234 5.49 2.52 -45.92
N ILE A 235 4.51 3.09 -46.61
CA ILE A 235 4.58 4.45 -47.15
C ILE A 235 3.62 5.32 -46.33
N ASN A 236 4.15 6.36 -45.69
CA ASN A 236 3.34 7.28 -44.90
C ASN A 236 2.55 8.24 -45.81
N GLU A 237 1.58 8.96 -45.24
CA GLU A 237 0.74 9.94 -45.95
C GLU A 237 1.54 11.01 -46.73
N GLN A 238 2.78 11.27 -46.30
CA GLN A 238 3.72 12.20 -46.94
C GLN A 238 4.58 11.55 -48.07
N GLY A 239 4.30 10.30 -48.45
CA GLY A 239 5.05 9.57 -49.49
C GLY A 239 6.43 9.06 -49.05
N GLN A 240 6.74 9.10 -47.75
CA GLN A 240 8.03 8.64 -47.19
C GLN A 240 7.98 7.16 -46.83
N THR A 241 9.03 6.41 -47.19
CA THR A 241 9.17 4.98 -46.86
C THR A 241 9.69 4.79 -45.44
N GLY A 242 8.92 4.07 -44.63
CA GLY A 242 9.32 3.56 -43.31
C GLY A 242 9.40 2.04 -43.31
N HIS A 243 9.96 1.47 -42.24
CA HIS A 243 10.02 0.02 -42.04
C HIS A 243 8.87 -0.44 -41.14
N VAL A 244 8.25 -1.57 -41.50
CA VAL A 244 7.26 -2.21 -40.63
C VAL A 244 7.98 -2.93 -39.50
N ARG A 245 7.35 -2.93 -38.32
CA ARG A 245 7.87 -3.62 -37.13
C ARG A 245 6.97 -4.80 -36.78
N MET A 246 7.59 -5.92 -36.44
CA MET A 246 6.93 -7.12 -35.96
C MET A 246 7.57 -7.61 -34.66
N LYS A 247 6.85 -8.45 -33.92
CA LYS A 247 7.37 -9.08 -32.70
C LYS A 247 8.44 -10.11 -33.08
N ILE A 248 9.55 -10.18 -32.33
CA ILE A 248 10.49 -11.31 -32.41
C ILE A 248 9.72 -12.61 -32.12
N GLY A 249 9.97 -13.67 -32.88
CA GLY A 249 9.15 -14.90 -32.83
C GLY A 249 7.91 -14.88 -33.73
N GLY A 250 7.64 -13.76 -34.42
CA GLY A 250 6.49 -13.65 -35.31
C GLY A 250 6.64 -14.48 -36.59
N THR A 251 5.51 -14.74 -37.24
CA THR A 251 5.44 -15.43 -38.53
C THR A 251 5.35 -14.44 -39.68
N ILE A 252 5.89 -14.82 -40.84
CA ILE A 252 5.72 -14.10 -42.11
C ILE A 252 5.01 -15.03 -43.08
N ASP A 253 3.82 -14.63 -43.51
CA ASP A 253 3.06 -15.31 -44.55
C ASP A 253 3.61 -14.89 -45.92
N VAL A 254 3.73 -15.85 -46.84
CA VAL A 254 4.40 -15.65 -48.12
C VAL A 254 3.57 -16.19 -49.28
N TRP A 255 3.66 -15.50 -50.41
CA TRP A 255 3.15 -15.98 -51.69
C TRP A 255 4.33 -16.24 -52.62
N VAL A 256 4.29 -17.38 -53.31
CA VAL A 256 5.43 -17.88 -54.08
C VAL A 256 5.07 -18.14 -55.54
N SER A 257 6.01 -17.85 -56.46
CA SER A 257 5.89 -18.00 -57.91
C SER A 257 7.05 -18.82 -58.47
N SER A 258 6.86 -19.43 -59.65
CA SER A 258 7.88 -20.23 -60.33
C SER A 258 9.03 -19.40 -60.93
N GLN A 259 8.80 -18.10 -61.12
CA GLN A 259 9.78 -17.14 -61.63
C GLN A 259 10.07 -16.05 -60.58
N PRO A 260 11.28 -15.47 -60.57
CA PRO A 260 11.61 -14.38 -59.67
C PRO A 260 10.78 -13.12 -59.99
N PRO A 261 10.35 -12.36 -58.97
CA PRO A 261 9.67 -11.09 -59.19
C PRO A 261 10.59 -10.10 -59.91
N ALA A 262 10.01 -9.23 -60.75
CA ALA A 262 10.78 -8.19 -61.44
C ALA A 262 11.44 -7.24 -60.41
N PRO A 263 12.68 -6.75 -60.65
CA PRO A 263 13.34 -5.82 -59.75
C PRO A 263 12.47 -4.58 -59.49
N GLY A 264 12.08 -4.36 -58.24
CA GLY A 264 11.23 -3.23 -57.84
C GLY A 264 9.72 -3.43 -58.05
N ALA A 265 9.25 -4.64 -58.36
CA ALA A 265 7.82 -4.94 -58.38
C ALA A 265 7.22 -4.76 -56.98
N GLN A 266 6.38 -3.75 -56.80
CA GLN A 266 5.48 -3.69 -55.64
C GLN A 266 4.52 -4.89 -55.69
N PRO A 267 4.05 -5.38 -54.54
CA PRO A 267 3.06 -6.45 -54.52
C PRO A 267 1.88 -6.06 -55.40
N PRO A 268 1.33 -6.98 -56.21
CA PRO A 268 0.08 -6.71 -56.91
C PRO A 268 -0.93 -6.21 -55.86
N GLY A 269 -1.50 -5.03 -56.11
CA GLY A 269 -2.53 -4.45 -55.25
C GLY A 269 -3.65 -5.47 -55.01
N PRO A 270 -4.40 -5.35 -53.89
CA PRO A 270 -5.45 -6.30 -53.58
C PRO A 270 -6.35 -6.46 -54.82
N GLY A 271 -6.34 -7.69 -55.38
CA GLY A 271 -7.21 -8.02 -56.50
C GLY A 271 -8.66 -7.72 -56.11
N PRO A 272 -9.53 -7.37 -57.08
CA PRO A 272 -10.90 -6.99 -56.79
C PRO A 272 -11.55 -8.08 -55.92
N ALA A 273 -12.08 -7.67 -54.77
CA ALA A 273 -12.85 -8.54 -53.90
C ALA A 273 -13.94 -9.19 -54.75
N GLY A 274 -13.83 -10.51 -54.96
CA GLY A 274 -14.80 -11.28 -55.70
C GLY A 274 -16.18 -11.06 -55.08
N ALA A 275 -17.06 -10.44 -55.83
CA ALA A 275 -18.49 -10.41 -55.52
C ALA A 275 -19.02 -11.84 -55.65
N HIS A 276 -19.39 -12.43 -54.52
CA HIS A 276 -20.33 -13.54 -54.44
C HIS A 276 -21.62 -13.04 -53.80
#